data_AF-A0AA36LUC8-F1
#
_entry.id   AF-A0AA36LUC8-F1
#
_cell.length_a   1.000
_cell.length_b   1.000
_cell.length_c   1.000
_cell.angle_alpha   90.00
_cell.angle_beta   90.00
_cell.angle_gamma   90.00
#
_symmetry.space_group_name_H-M   'P 1'
#
loop_
_entity.id
_entity.type
_entity.pdbx_description
1 polymer ?
#
loop_
_entity_poly.entity_id
_entity_poly.type
_entity_poly.pdbx_seq_one_letter_code
_entity_poly.pdbx_strand_id
1 'polypeptide(L)'
;MKPSALMLLSLTLLPLMASAVSGSWSSSGVGGVVSVGGQTLASRPLMPVIPPGATLLRITWRIKLLSAPPLGLRIKLCSQDKCILLDSLSGQKNVEGALTTNGPFYFIYSVESQGQLLPPLNVVSNQLTISYR
;
A
#
# COMPACT_ATOMS: atom_id res chain seq x y z
N MET A 1 -33.41 37.62 55.74
CA MET A 1 -32.19 36.89 56.14
C MET A 1 -32.39 35.39 56.00
N LYS A 2 -31.85 34.78 54.93
CA LYS A 2 -31.21 33.44 54.86
C LYS A 2 -31.16 32.98 53.39
N PRO A 3 -30.08 32.29 52.98
CA PRO A 3 -29.42 32.57 51.72
C PRO A 3 -29.89 31.70 50.57
N SER A 4 -29.78 32.26 49.36
CA SER A 4 -30.02 31.63 48.07
C SER A 4 -29.22 30.33 47.91
N ALA A 5 -29.92 29.23 47.68
CA ALA A 5 -29.35 27.99 47.18
C ALA A 5 -29.05 28.14 45.68
N LEU A 6 -27.87 28.69 45.36
CA LEU A 6 -27.34 28.73 43.99
C LEU A 6 -26.60 27.41 43.75
N MET A 7 -27.35 26.38 43.35
CA MET A 7 -26.81 25.10 42.92
C MET A 7 -26.18 25.29 41.53
N LEU A 8 -24.89 25.67 41.50
CA LEU A 8 -24.10 25.76 40.28
C LEU A 8 -23.88 24.37 39.70
N LEU A 9 -24.69 24.02 38.69
CA LEU A 9 -24.54 22.81 37.88
C LEU A 9 -23.25 22.93 37.06
N SER A 10 -22.15 22.34 37.54
CA SER A 10 -20.86 22.30 36.87
C SER A 10 -20.92 21.33 35.68
N LEU A 11 -21.33 21.81 34.52
CA LEU A 11 -21.30 21.05 33.27
C LEU A 11 -19.85 20.92 32.79
N THR A 12 -19.16 19.88 33.27
CA THR A 12 -17.83 19.53 32.77
C THR A 12 -17.98 19.01 31.34
N LEU A 13 -17.64 19.85 30.35
CA LEU A 13 -17.41 19.38 28.99
C LEU A 13 -16.20 18.45 29.02
N LEU A 14 -16.42 17.14 29.12
CA LEU A 14 -15.38 16.16 28.79
C LEU A 14 -15.03 16.37 27.31
N PRO A 15 -13.78 16.76 26.98
CA PRO A 15 -13.38 16.84 25.58
C PRO A 15 -13.45 15.42 25.00
N LEU A 16 -14.22 15.24 23.93
CA LEU A 16 -14.12 14.03 23.11
C LEU A 16 -12.71 13.99 22.53
N MET A 17 -11.83 13.18 23.11
CA MET A 17 -10.53 12.88 22.52
C MET A 17 -10.77 12.02 21.28
N ALA A 18 -11.00 12.65 20.13
CA ALA A 18 -11.01 11.98 18.84
C ALA A 18 -9.60 11.41 18.60
N SER A 19 -9.48 10.09 18.77
CA SER A 19 -8.22 9.38 18.53
C SER A 19 -8.11 9.13 17.03
N ALA A 20 -7.13 9.74 16.35
CA ALA A 20 -6.79 9.32 14.99
C ALA A 20 -6.21 7.90 15.06
N VAL A 21 -6.91 6.92 14.48
CA VAL A 21 -6.50 5.52 14.51
C VAL A 21 -5.35 5.32 13.55
N SER A 22 -4.13 5.40 14.07
CA SER A 22 -2.93 5.03 13.33
C SER A 22 -2.66 3.53 13.41
N GLY A 23 -2.14 2.98 12.31
CA GLY A 23 -1.85 1.55 12.24
C GLY A 23 -1.05 1.17 11.01
N SER A 24 -0.83 -0.14 10.88
CA SER A 24 -0.24 -0.71 9.68
C SER A 24 -0.90 -2.02 9.32
N TRP A 25 -0.94 -2.30 8.01
CA TRP A 25 -1.37 -3.57 7.46
C TRP A 25 -0.26 -4.11 6.57
N SER A 26 -0.03 -5.42 6.58
CA SER A 26 0.97 -6.06 5.72
C SER A 26 0.42 -7.35 5.13
N SER A 27 0.74 -7.62 3.88
CA SER A 27 0.43 -8.88 3.22
C SER A 27 1.45 -9.18 2.12
N SER A 28 1.52 -10.43 1.72
CA SER A 28 2.38 -10.89 0.63
C SER A 28 1.63 -11.83 -0.31
N GLY A 29 2.12 -11.91 -1.53
CA GLY A 29 1.59 -12.76 -2.57
C GLY A 29 2.69 -13.27 -3.49
N VAL A 30 2.28 -14.14 -4.41
CA VAL A 30 3.13 -14.63 -5.50
C VAL A 30 2.94 -13.71 -6.71
N GLY A 31 4.04 -13.39 -7.39
CA GLY A 31 4.01 -12.60 -8.61
C GLY A 31 3.71 -13.46 -9.84
N GLY A 32 4.62 -14.38 -10.17
CA GLY A 32 4.50 -15.27 -11.34
C GLY A 32 5.70 -15.19 -12.27
N VAL A 33 5.55 -15.64 -13.51
CA VAL A 33 6.63 -15.72 -14.48
C VAL A 33 6.20 -15.15 -15.83
N VAL A 34 7.11 -14.41 -16.47
CA VAL A 34 6.96 -13.98 -17.87
C VAL A 34 8.27 -14.21 -18.62
N SER A 35 8.16 -14.75 -19.83
CA SER A 35 9.29 -15.14 -20.67
C SER A 35 9.44 -14.31 -21.94
N VAL A 36 8.58 -13.30 -22.14
CA VAL A 36 8.58 -12.42 -23.31
C VAL A 36 8.58 -10.97 -22.85
N GLY A 37 9.48 -10.16 -23.41
CA GLY A 37 9.56 -8.72 -23.19
C GLY A 37 8.28 -8.00 -23.64
N GLY A 38 7.97 -6.87 -23.01
CA GLY A 38 6.76 -6.10 -23.31
C GLY A 38 5.45 -6.70 -22.77
N GLN A 39 5.45 -7.97 -22.37
CA GLN A 39 4.31 -8.56 -21.66
C GLN A 39 4.22 -8.05 -20.22
N THR A 40 2.98 -7.94 -19.74
CA THR A 40 2.68 -7.52 -18.38
C THR A 40 2.36 -8.73 -17.52
N LEU A 41 2.98 -8.81 -16.35
CA LEU A 41 2.68 -9.79 -15.31
C LEU A 41 2.03 -9.06 -14.13
N ALA A 42 0.86 -9.50 -13.71
CA ALA A 42 0.18 -9.01 -12.51
C ALA A 42 0.32 -10.02 -11.37
N SER A 43 0.63 -9.55 -10.15
CA SER A 43 0.61 -10.40 -8.97
C SER A 43 -0.80 -10.84 -8.60
N ARG A 44 -0.91 -11.78 -7.66
CA ARG A 44 -2.18 -11.98 -6.94
C ARG A 44 -2.64 -10.68 -6.25
N PRO A 45 -3.97 -10.46 -6.12
CA PRO A 45 -4.49 -9.30 -5.42
C PRO A 45 -4.11 -9.32 -3.95
N LEU A 46 -3.71 -8.18 -3.41
CA LEU A 46 -3.53 -7.96 -1.98
C LEU A 46 -4.71 -7.13 -1.46
N MET A 47 -5.52 -7.71 -0.58
CA MET A 47 -6.74 -7.09 -0.04
C MET A 47 -6.46 -6.45 1.34
N PRO A 48 -6.32 -5.12 1.42
CA PRO A 48 -6.09 -4.45 2.69
C PRO A 48 -7.32 -4.51 3.58
N VAL A 49 -7.11 -4.70 4.88
CA VAL A 49 -8.13 -4.51 5.91
C VAL A 49 -7.73 -3.29 6.73
N ILE A 50 -8.20 -2.12 6.30
CA ILE A 50 -7.89 -0.82 6.88
C ILE A 50 -9.22 -0.19 7.36
N PRO A 51 -9.26 0.46 8.54
CA PRO A 51 -10.47 1.10 9.03
C PRO A 51 -11.07 2.12 8.03
N PRO A 52 -12.40 2.21 7.94
CA PRO A 52 -13.04 3.21 7.08
C PRO A 52 -12.66 4.62 7.52
N GLY A 53 -12.43 5.51 6.55
CA GLY A 53 -12.03 6.91 6.80
C GLY A 53 -10.55 7.11 7.12
N ALA A 54 -9.76 6.03 7.25
CA ALA A 54 -8.31 6.14 7.41
C ALA A 54 -7.66 6.72 6.14
N THR A 55 -6.56 7.44 6.34
CA THR A 55 -5.73 8.01 5.26
C THR A 55 -4.43 7.23 5.14
N LEU A 56 -4.09 6.82 3.92
CA LEU A 56 -2.80 6.20 3.62
C LEU A 56 -1.67 7.23 3.78
N LEU A 57 -0.60 6.84 4.46
CA LEU A 57 0.56 7.69 4.68
C LEU A 57 1.75 7.23 3.85
N ARG A 58 2.10 5.95 4.01
CA ARG A 58 3.31 5.37 3.47
C ARG A 58 3.05 3.93 3.06
N ILE A 59 3.70 3.54 1.98
CA ILE A 59 3.90 2.13 1.66
C ILE A 59 5.36 1.74 1.84
N THR A 60 5.57 0.49 2.19
CA THR A 60 6.86 -0.20 2.14
C THR A 60 6.66 -1.47 1.35
N TRP A 61 7.55 -1.77 0.42
CA TRP A 61 7.45 -2.97 -0.41
C TRP A 61 8.75 -3.76 -0.42
N ARG A 62 8.62 -5.04 -0.71
CA ARG A 62 9.73 -5.94 -0.95
C ARG A 62 9.35 -7.00 -1.98
N ILE A 63 10.17 -7.16 -3.00
CA ILE A 63 9.96 -8.07 -4.12
C ILE A 63 11.18 -8.98 -4.23
N LYS A 64 10.94 -10.28 -4.35
CA LYS A 64 11.98 -11.29 -4.54
C LYS A 64 11.86 -11.86 -5.93
N LEU A 65 12.95 -11.79 -6.69
CA LEU A 65 13.08 -12.45 -7.99
C LEU A 65 13.89 -13.74 -7.82
N LEU A 66 13.68 -14.70 -8.71
CA LEU A 66 14.47 -15.94 -8.74
C LEU A 66 15.90 -15.68 -9.27
N SER A 67 16.04 -14.68 -10.16
CA SER A 67 17.29 -14.32 -10.82
C SER A 67 17.48 -12.81 -10.77
N ALA A 68 18.63 -12.31 -11.25
CA ALA A 68 18.89 -10.88 -11.34
C ALA A 68 17.76 -10.16 -12.13
N PRO A 69 17.38 -8.93 -11.75
CA PRO A 69 16.37 -8.19 -12.47
C PRO A 69 16.82 -7.93 -13.92
N PRO A 70 15.99 -8.24 -14.93
CA PRO A 70 16.28 -7.89 -16.32
C PRO A 70 16.45 -6.39 -16.50
N LEU A 71 17.31 -5.98 -17.45
CA LEU A 71 17.40 -4.58 -17.85
C LEU A 71 16.04 -4.09 -18.37
N GLY A 72 15.65 -2.87 -18.00
CA GLY A 72 14.35 -2.32 -18.37
C GLY A 72 13.17 -2.89 -17.57
N LEU A 73 13.42 -3.63 -16.47
CA LEU A 73 12.35 -4.01 -15.54
C LEU A 73 11.65 -2.76 -14.99
N ARG A 74 10.33 -2.70 -15.17
CA ARG A 74 9.45 -1.70 -14.57
C ARG A 74 8.44 -2.37 -13.66
N ILE A 75 8.21 -1.71 -12.53
CA ILE A 75 7.37 -2.20 -11.46
C ILE A 75 6.40 -1.08 -11.09
N LYS A 76 5.12 -1.41 -11.02
CA LYS A 76 4.08 -0.50 -10.54
C LYS A 76 3.32 -1.18 -9.40
N LEU A 77 2.87 -0.37 -8.45
CA LEU A 77 1.81 -0.75 -7.51
C LEU A 77 0.52 -0.08 -7.96
N CYS A 78 -0.51 -0.85 -8.21
CA CYS A 78 -1.80 -0.36 -8.70
C CYS A 78 -2.92 -0.66 -7.70
N SER A 79 -3.75 0.35 -7.41
CA SER A 79 -5.11 0.20 -6.89
C SER A 79 -6.12 0.15 -8.05
N GLN A 80 -7.41 0.25 -7.76
CA GLN A 80 -8.48 0.24 -8.76
C GLN A 80 -8.37 1.38 -9.78
N ASP A 81 -7.86 2.54 -9.36
CA ASP A 81 -7.97 3.82 -10.06
C ASP A 81 -6.61 4.54 -10.22
N LYS A 82 -5.57 4.06 -9.53
CA LYS A 82 -4.24 4.68 -9.51
C LYS A 82 -3.14 3.63 -9.60
N CYS A 83 -2.06 4.00 -10.27
CA CYS A 83 -0.82 3.24 -10.26
C CYS A 83 0.34 4.18 -9.94
N ILE A 84 1.27 3.70 -9.12
CA ILE A 84 2.52 4.40 -8.83
C ILE A 84 3.70 3.55 -9.27
N LEU A 85 4.74 4.19 -9.81
CA LEU A 85 6.00 3.52 -10.14
C LEU A 85 6.77 3.20 -8.85
N LEU A 86 7.35 2.01 -8.78
CA LEU A 86 8.29 1.61 -7.75
C LEU A 86 9.70 1.63 -8.33
N ASP A 87 10.59 2.34 -7.65
CA ASP A 87 11.92 2.68 -8.18
C ASP A 87 12.96 1.55 -7.96
N SER A 88 12.56 0.50 -7.24
CA SER A 88 13.43 -0.60 -6.83
C SER A 88 12.61 -1.85 -6.45
N LEU A 89 13.30 -2.98 -6.26
CA LEU A 89 12.70 -4.22 -5.74
C LEU A 89 12.26 -4.09 -4.27
N SER A 90 12.82 -3.15 -3.52
CA SER A 90 12.40 -2.89 -2.14
C SER A 90 12.62 -1.44 -1.77
N GLY A 91 11.67 -0.85 -1.07
CA GLY A 91 11.74 0.55 -0.69
C GLY A 91 10.51 0.98 0.08
N GLN A 92 10.40 2.29 0.24
CA GLN A 92 9.24 2.94 0.84
C GLN A 92 8.92 4.24 0.10
N LYS A 93 7.65 4.64 0.11
CA LYS A 93 7.18 5.86 -0.55
C LYS A 93 6.01 6.45 0.24
N ASN A 94 6.02 7.76 0.44
CA ASN A 94 4.85 8.46 0.98
C ASN A 94 3.79 8.53 -0.12
N VAL A 95 2.55 8.18 0.21
CA VAL A 95 1.44 8.02 -0.75
C VAL A 95 0.18 8.77 -0.33
N GLU A 96 0.31 9.68 0.62
CA GLU A 96 -0.80 10.52 1.07
C GLU A 96 -1.39 11.29 -0.12
N GLY A 97 -2.67 11.05 -0.41
CA GLY A 97 -3.38 11.61 -1.57
C GLY A 97 -3.09 10.93 -2.93
N ALA A 98 -2.09 10.04 -3.01
CA ALA A 98 -1.72 9.36 -4.27
C ALA A 98 -2.43 8.02 -4.46
N LEU A 99 -2.76 7.34 -3.37
CA LEU A 99 -3.48 6.05 -3.34
C LEU A 99 -4.67 6.14 -2.38
N THR A 100 -5.68 5.31 -2.60
CA THR A 100 -6.84 5.15 -1.71
C THR A 100 -6.68 3.90 -0.85
N THR A 101 -7.34 3.86 0.31
CA THR A 101 -7.34 2.69 1.21
C THR A 101 -8.07 1.48 0.62
N ASN A 102 -8.85 1.70 -0.44
CA ASN A 102 -9.61 0.65 -1.13
C ASN A 102 -8.69 -0.14 -2.05
N GLY A 103 -8.44 -1.40 -1.68
CA GLY A 103 -7.85 -2.37 -2.59
C GLY A 103 -8.86 -2.95 -3.58
N PRO A 104 -8.50 -4.03 -4.30
CA PRO A 104 -7.23 -4.74 -4.22
C PRO A 104 -6.03 -3.93 -4.73
N PHE A 105 -4.86 -4.21 -4.16
CA PHE A 105 -3.58 -3.79 -4.70
C PHE A 105 -2.93 -4.89 -5.54
N TYR A 106 -2.35 -4.51 -6.67
CA TYR A 106 -1.59 -5.40 -7.55
C TYR A 106 -0.19 -4.85 -7.78
N PHE A 107 0.80 -5.74 -7.74
CA PHE A 107 2.09 -5.43 -8.35
C PHE A 107 2.03 -5.78 -9.83
N ILE A 108 2.37 -4.82 -10.67
CA ILE A 108 2.39 -4.96 -12.12
C ILE A 108 3.85 -4.87 -12.57
N TYR A 109 4.30 -5.89 -13.29
CA TYR A 109 5.65 -6.03 -13.79
C TYR A 109 5.66 -6.03 -15.31
N SER A 110 6.65 -5.38 -15.89
CA SER A 110 6.93 -5.44 -17.33
C SER A 110 8.42 -5.27 -17.55
N VAL A 111 8.97 -5.85 -18.63
CA VAL A 111 10.35 -5.59 -19.04
C VAL A 111 10.31 -4.83 -20.36
N GLU A 112 10.90 -3.64 -20.41
CA GLU A 112 11.00 -2.78 -21.60
C GLU A 112 12.01 -3.37 -22.61
N SER A 113 11.63 -4.49 -23.20
CA SER A 113 12.34 -5.20 -24.26
C SER A 113 11.32 -5.87 -25.18
N GLN A 114 11.77 -6.38 -26.32
CA GLN A 114 10.96 -7.15 -27.25
C GLN A 114 11.54 -8.57 -27.36
N GLY A 115 10.69 -9.55 -27.66
CA GLY A 115 11.12 -10.94 -27.85
C GLY A 115 11.40 -11.68 -26.55
N GLN A 116 12.18 -12.77 -26.62
CA GLN A 116 12.38 -13.68 -25.49
C GLN A 116 13.24 -13.07 -24.38
N LEU A 117 12.82 -13.26 -23.13
CA LEU A 117 13.60 -12.95 -21.94
C LEU A 117 14.46 -14.15 -21.55
N LEU A 118 15.78 -13.94 -21.47
CA LEU A 118 16.77 -14.94 -21.07
C LEU A 118 17.69 -14.35 -19.99
N PRO A 119 17.55 -14.73 -18.71
CA PRO A 119 16.50 -15.60 -18.15
C PRO A 119 15.11 -14.93 -18.15
N PRO A 120 14.01 -15.72 -18.00
CA PRO A 120 12.69 -15.15 -17.81
C PRO A 120 12.60 -14.33 -16.52
N LEU A 121 11.71 -13.34 -16.49
CA LEU A 121 11.37 -12.65 -15.25
C LEU A 121 10.53 -13.59 -14.39
N ASN A 122 11.08 -14.04 -13.26
CA ASN A 122 10.39 -14.88 -12.29
C ASN A 122 10.29 -14.15 -10.95
N VAL A 123 9.08 -13.71 -10.62
CA VAL A 123 8.74 -13.02 -9.37
C VAL A 123 8.25 -14.04 -8.36
N VAL A 124 9.14 -14.40 -7.44
CA VAL A 124 8.90 -15.41 -6.39
C VAL A 124 7.91 -14.91 -5.36
N SER A 125 8.06 -13.66 -4.91
CA SER A 125 7.16 -13.06 -3.93
C SER A 125 7.14 -11.55 -4.01
N ASN A 126 6.01 -10.97 -3.65
CA ASN A 126 5.84 -9.53 -3.46
C ASN A 126 5.15 -9.30 -2.11
N GLN A 127 5.67 -8.35 -1.33
CA GLN A 127 5.13 -7.95 -0.05
C GLN A 127 4.83 -6.46 -0.08
N LEU A 128 3.69 -6.10 0.49
CA LEU A 128 3.27 -4.73 0.70
C LEU A 128 2.93 -4.53 2.17
N THR A 129 3.51 -3.48 2.75
CA THR A 129 3.11 -2.93 4.05
C THR A 129 2.59 -1.53 3.82
N ILE A 130 1.46 -1.22 4.44
CA ILE A 130 0.76 0.04 4.34
C ILE A 130 0.63 0.63 5.73
N SER A 131 1.06 1.87 5.91
CA SER A 131 0.84 2.66 7.13
C SER A 131 -0.28 3.67 6.90
N TYR A 132 -1.17 3.81 7.88
CA TYR A 132 -2.34 4.69 7.83
C TYR A 132 -2.56 5.43 9.16
N ARG A 133 -3.39 6.47 9.13
CA ARG A 133 -3.91 7.20 10.31
C ARG A 133 -5.36 7.61 10.16
#